data_AF-A0A2V3VPD5-F1
#
_entry.id   AF-A0A2V3VPD5-F1
#
_cell.length_a   1.000
_cell.length_b   1.000
_cell.length_c   1.000
_cell.angle_alpha   90.00
_cell.angle_beta   90.00
_cell.angle_gamma   90.00
#
_symmetry.space_group_name_H-M   'P 1'
#
loop_
_entity.id
_entity.type
_entity.pdbx_description
1 polymer ?
#
loop_
_entity_poly.entity_id
_entity_poly.type
_entity_poly.pdbx_seq_one_letter_code
_entity_poly.pdbx_strand_id
1 'polypeptide(L)'
;MEEYEIFTCRNALSYGMYNVMIGSRASNDPNEARTYQVAIGYNTSTTATSAVAIGANSRVSAQRSVAIGAYASSPNSGIGVLGTSHTLANGTYNWQVPGSFTVSGTKNFEIPHPHPDKKDTHRLRHAAVESPTAGDTLYRYTIEAVRDNETVKMLLPDYFQYLNKNVDVWVNGHMHFGRAFGIVEDGELKVTCESAGEYKVLVIG
;
A
#
# COMPACT_ATOMS: atom_id res chain seq x y z
N MET A 1 -26.07 36.10 -5.10
CA MET A 1 -25.45 35.77 -3.80
C MET A 1 -25.27 34.27 -3.80
N GLU A 2 -24.03 33.80 -3.84
CA GLU A 2 -23.74 32.39 -3.56
C GLU A 2 -24.08 32.16 -2.09
N GLU A 3 -25.07 31.30 -1.83
CA GLU A 3 -25.35 30.84 -0.47
C GLU A 3 -24.19 29.93 -0.04
N TYR A 4 -23.28 30.47 0.76
CA TYR A 4 -22.40 29.63 1.55
C TYR A 4 -23.25 28.99 2.66
N GLU A 5 -23.78 27.79 2.39
CA GLU A 5 -24.40 26.93 3.40
C GLU A 5 -23.33 26.49 4.40
N ILE A 6 -23.10 27.31 5.42
CA ILE A 6 -22.28 26.97 6.58
C ILE A 6 -23.16 26.13 7.52
N PHE A 7 -23.00 24.79 7.45
CA PHE A 7 -23.63 23.70 8.24
C PHE A 7 -25.07 23.30 7.89
N THR A 8 -25.28 22.45 6.88
CA THR A 8 -26.55 21.70 6.74
C THR A 8 -26.53 20.37 7.53
N CYS A 9 -27.04 20.41 8.76
CA CYS A 9 -27.35 19.22 9.56
C CYS A 9 -28.77 18.68 9.29
N ARG A 10 -29.27 18.79 8.06
CA ARG A 10 -30.64 18.35 7.73
C ARG A 10 -30.80 16.86 8.05
N ASN A 11 -31.68 16.53 8.99
CA ASN A 11 -31.86 15.16 9.49
C ASN A 11 -30.60 14.52 10.07
N ALA A 12 -29.67 15.30 10.61
CA ALA A 12 -28.60 14.75 11.43
C ALA A 12 -29.20 14.28 12.77
N LEU A 13 -28.82 13.08 13.21
CA LEU A 13 -29.32 12.46 14.43
C LEU A 13 -28.16 12.12 15.35
N SER A 14 -28.23 12.59 16.59
CA SER A 14 -27.25 12.26 17.64
C SER A 14 -28.00 11.76 18.87
N TYR A 15 -27.80 10.49 19.20
CA TYR A 15 -28.32 9.84 20.40
C TYR A 15 -27.19 9.65 21.41
N GLY A 16 -27.47 9.81 22.70
CA GLY A 16 -26.45 9.73 23.76
C GLY A 16 -25.53 10.95 23.85
N MET A 17 -24.47 10.84 24.65
CA MET A 17 -23.57 11.95 24.99
C MET A 17 -22.20 11.83 24.29
N TYR A 18 -21.52 12.98 24.16
CA TYR A 18 -20.15 13.09 23.64
C TYR A 18 -19.97 12.68 22.17
N ASN A 19 -20.99 12.95 21.36
CA ASN A 19 -21.03 12.59 19.94
C ASN A 19 -20.96 13.83 19.04
N VAL A 20 -20.43 13.67 17.83
CA VAL A 20 -20.34 14.71 16.80
C VAL A 20 -20.99 14.19 15.51
N MET A 21 -22.09 14.81 15.08
CA MET A 21 -22.82 14.44 13.87
C MET A 21 -22.93 15.66 12.96
N ILE A 22 -22.22 15.64 11.84
CA ILE A 22 -22.15 16.77 10.90
C ILE A 22 -22.48 16.30 9.50
N GLY A 23 -23.47 16.93 8.88
CA GLY A 23 -23.90 16.67 7.52
C GLY A 23 -25.32 16.09 7.42
N SER A 24 -25.92 16.25 6.25
CA SER A 24 -27.28 15.76 6.00
C SER A 24 -27.34 14.24 6.19
N ARG A 25 -28.27 13.77 7.03
CA ARG A 25 -28.43 12.35 7.41
C ARG A 25 -27.23 11.72 8.13
N ALA A 26 -26.30 12.52 8.65
CA ALA A 26 -25.27 11.99 9.56
C ALA A 26 -25.94 11.44 10.82
N SER A 27 -25.64 10.21 11.20
CA SER A 27 -26.33 9.57 12.31
C SER A 27 -25.44 8.67 13.17
N ASN A 28 -25.88 8.44 14.39
CA ASN A 28 -25.46 7.29 15.16
C ASN A 28 -26.63 6.37 15.54
N ASP A 29 -26.26 5.19 16.05
CA ASP A 29 -27.20 4.24 16.61
C ASP A 29 -27.92 4.81 17.85
N PRO A 30 -29.23 4.56 18.02
CA PRO A 30 -30.03 5.13 19.10
C PRO A 30 -29.74 4.57 20.49
N ASN A 31 -28.84 3.60 20.64
CA ASN A 31 -28.40 3.13 21.94
C ASN A 31 -27.51 4.18 22.62
N GLU A 32 -28.09 4.93 23.56
CA GLU A 32 -27.44 6.01 24.29
C GLU A 32 -26.23 5.58 25.13
N ALA A 33 -26.02 4.27 25.36
CA ALA A 33 -24.80 3.75 25.99
C ALA A 33 -23.56 3.85 25.07
N ARG A 34 -23.75 4.13 23.77
CA ARG A 34 -22.66 4.32 22.80
C ARG A 34 -22.28 5.80 22.76
N THR A 35 -21.03 6.08 23.09
CA THR A 35 -20.48 7.44 23.27
C THR A 35 -19.19 7.63 22.47
N TYR A 36 -18.72 8.87 22.39
CA TYR A 36 -17.47 9.26 21.71
C TYR A 36 -17.48 8.99 20.20
N GLN A 37 -18.64 9.14 19.57
CA GLN A 37 -18.84 8.85 18.16
C GLN A 37 -18.65 10.11 17.31
N VAL A 38 -18.02 9.96 16.14
CA VAL A 38 -17.87 11.05 15.17
C VAL A 38 -18.37 10.56 13.82
N ALA A 39 -19.38 11.24 13.26
CA ALA A 39 -19.88 10.98 11.92
C ALA A 39 -19.95 12.30 11.13
N ILE A 40 -19.09 12.44 10.11
CA ILE A 40 -18.96 13.66 9.30
C ILE A 40 -19.14 13.34 7.82
N GLY A 41 -20.20 13.85 7.20
CA GLY A 41 -20.51 13.70 5.77
C GLY A 41 -21.99 13.44 5.48
N TYR A 42 -22.36 13.45 4.20
CA TYR A 42 -23.71 13.07 3.77
C TYR A 42 -23.96 11.58 4.04
N ASN A 43 -25.04 11.24 4.73
CA ASN A 43 -25.47 9.84 4.97
C ASN A 43 -24.37 8.95 5.61
N THR A 44 -23.50 9.55 6.41
CA THR A 44 -22.51 8.82 7.21
C THR A 44 -23.15 8.26 8.48
N SER A 45 -22.66 7.12 8.97
CA SER A 45 -23.21 6.51 10.18
C SER A 45 -22.17 5.84 11.06
N THR A 46 -22.33 5.95 12.38
CA THR A 46 -21.54 5.18 13.35
C THR A 46 -22.46 4.42 14.32
N THR A 47 -22.20 3.14 14.56
CA THR A 47 -23.06 2.31 15.43
C THR A 47 -22.32 1.69 16.62
N ALA A 48 -21.17 2.25 17.01
CA ALA A 48 -20.36 1.69 18.08
C ALA A 48 -19.60 2.78 18.86
N THR A 49 -19.27 2.49 20.12
CA THR A 49 -18.49 3.38 20.99
C THR A 49 -17.10 3.69 20.42
N SER A 50 -16.68 4.95 20.50
CA SER A 50 -15.38 5.42 19.98
C SER A 50 -15.20 5.15 18.48
N ALA A 51 -16.28 5.20 17.70
CA ALA A 51 -16.26 5.02 16.25
C ALA A 51 -16.14 6.37 15.52
N VAL A 52 -15.34 6.41 14.45
CA VAL A 52 -15.14 7.61 13.63
C VAL A 52 -15.39 7.30 12.16
N ALA A 53 -16.45 7.87 11.58
CA ALA A 53 -16.77 7.80 10.15
C ALA A 53 -16.67 9.20 9.52
N ILE A 54 -15.82 9.35 8.51
CA ILE A 54 -15.61 10.61 7.80
C ILE A 54 -15.69 10.38 6.30
N GLY A 55 -16.61 11.07 5.62
CA GLY A 55 -16.86 10.95 4.19
C GLY A 55 -18.31 10.56 3.88
N ALA A 56 -18.79 10.94 2.69
CA ALA A 56 -20.15 10.62 2.28
C ALA A 56 -20.38 9.09 2.24
N ASN A 57 -21.49 8.63 2.81
CA ASN A 57 -21.84 7.20 2.94
C ASN A 57 -20.80 6.34 3.68
N SER A 58 -19.87 6.94 4.43
CA SER A 58 -18.94 6.19 5.28
C SER A 58 -19.67 5.54 6.46
N ARG A 59 -19.22 4.35 6.88
CA ARG A 59 -19.88 3.55 7.92
C ARG A 59 -18.87 2.91 8.87
N VAL A 60 -19.12 3.02 10.17
CA VAL A 60 -18.37 2.27 11.18
C VAL A 60 -19.34 1.55 12.11
N SER A 61 -19.24 0.22 12.19
CA SER A 61 -20.12 -0.60 13.00
C SER A 61 -19.44 -1.30 14.17
N ALA A 62 -18.15 -1.06 14.38
CA ALA A 62 -17.37 -1.69 15.44
C ALA A 62 -16.66 -0.69 16.34
N GLN A 63 -16.40 -1.12 17.58
CA GLN A 63 -15.82 -0.26 18.62
C GLN A 63 -14.38 0.13 18.26
N ARG A 64 -13.96 1.34 18.67
CA ARG A 64 -12.57 1.83 18.50
C ARG A 64 -12.07 1.75 17.05
N SER A 65 -12.98 1.95 16.09
CA SER A 65 -12.71 1.75 14.68
C SER A 65 -12.91 3.05 13.91
N VAL A 66 -12.19 3.18 12.79
CA VAL A 66 -12.16 4.42 12.02
C VAL A 66 -12.37 4.08 10.55
N ALA A 67 -13.19 4.86 9.84
CA ALA A 67 -13.34 4.80 8.39
C ALA A 67 -13.27 6.23 7.82
N ILE A 68 -12.29 6.50 6.96
CA ILE A 68 -12.08 7.81 6.34
C ILE A 68 -12.13 7.64 4.82
N GLY A 69 -12.93 8.44 4.15
CA GLY A 69 -13.16 8.39 2.70
C GLY A 69 -14.62 8.13 2.33
N ALA A 70 -15.05 8.59 1.16
CA ALA A 70 -16.39 8.30 0.67
C ALA A 70 -16.58 6.79 0.55
N TYR A 71 -17.71 6.28 1.08
CA TYR A 71 -18.06 4.86 1.13
C TYR A 71 -17.11 3.96 1.95
N ALA A 72 -16.16 4.53 2.70
CA ALA A 72 -15.27 3.75 3.57
C ALA A 72 -16.08 3.02 4.65
N SER A 73 -15.74 1.76 4.92
CA SER A 73 -16.45 0.92 5.89
C SER A 73 -15.49 0.21 6.82
N SER A 74 -15.65 0.38 8.14
CA SER A 74 -14.88 -0.36 9.16
C SER A 74 -15.82 -1.18 10.06
N PRO A 75 -16.05 -2.47 9.73
CA PRO A 75 -16.98 -3.32 10.47
C PRO A 75 -16.32 -4.13 11.60
N ASN A 76 -15.00 -4.05 11.76
CA ASN A 76 -14.23 -4.89 12.69
C ASN A 76 -13.56 -4.03 13.77
N SER A 77 -13.63 -4.48 15.03
CA SER A 77 -13.16 -3.72 16.19
C SER A 77 -11.67 -3.42 16.13
N GLY A 78 -11.29 -2.18 16.41
CA GLY A 78 -9.89 -1.74 16.45
C GLY A 78 -9.24 -1.54 15.07
N ILE A 79 -10.02 -1.47 13.99
CA ILE A 79 -9.49 -1.33 12.63
C ILE A 79 -9.72 0.09 12.09
N GLY A 80 -8.64 0.69 11.57
CA GLY A 80 -8.68 1.91 10.76
C GLY A 80 -8.71 1.56 9.27
N VAL A 81 -9.69 2.11 8.54
CA VAL A 81 -9.85 1.94 7.09
C VAL A 81 -9.71 3.30 6.42
N LEU A 82 -8.80 3.38 5.45
CA LEU A 82 -8.57 4.54 4.61
C LEU A 82 -9.09 4.25 3.20
N GLY A 83 -10.33 4.67 2.93
CA GLY A 83 -10.96 4.54 1.63
C GLY A 83 -11.67 3.20 1.37
N THR A 84 -11.72 2.81 0.10
CA THR A 84 -12.45 1.66 -0.43
C THR A 84 -11.66 0.96 -1.54
N SER A 85 -12.20 -0.15 -2.06
CA SER A 85 -11.72 -0.75 -3.30
C SER A 85 -11.95 0.17 -4.50
N HIS A 86 -11.03 0.15 -5.47
CA HIS A 86 -11.11 0.88 -6.76
C HIS A 86 -12.39 0.55 -7.59
N THR A 87 -13.12 -0.50 -7.22
CA THR A 87 -14.35 -0.92 -7.91
C THR A 87 -15.57 -0.06 -7.61
N LEU A 88 -15.51 0.82 -6.60
CA LEU A 88 -16.60 1.76 -6.30
C LEU A 88 -16.31 3.10 -6.98
N ALA A 89 -17.06 3.42 -8.04
CA ALA A 89 -16.86 4.61 -8.87
C ALA A 89 -16.83 5.94 -8.08
N ASN A 90 -17.49 5.98 -6.91
CA ASN A 90 -17.58 7.16 -6.05
C ASN A 90 -16.80 7.03 -4.72
N GLY A 91 -16.00 5.96 -4.58
CA GLY A 91 -15.21 5.72 -3.38
C GLY A 91 -13.91 6.50 -3.37
N THR A 92 -13.41 6.83 -2.17
CA THR A 92 -12.00 7.27 -2.05
C THR A 92 -11.12 6.04 -2.07
N TYR A 93 -10.20 5.91 -3.03
CA TYR A 93 -9.31 4.73 -3.15
C TYR A 93 -7.86 5.05 -3.49
N ASN A 94 -7.56 6.30 -3.87
CA ASN A 94 -6.19 6.79 -4.05
C ASN A 94 -5.82 7.70 -2.87
N TRP A 95 -4.72 7.38 -2.19
CA TRP A 95 -4.15 8.19 -1.13
C TRP A 95 -2.75 8.61 -1.52
N GLN A 96 -2.51 9.92 -1.57
CA GLN A 96 -1.19 10.49 -1.81
C GLN A 96 -0.66 11.08 -0.51
N VAL A 97 0.52 10.63 -0.09
CA VAL A 97 1.24 11.17 1.06
C VAL A 97 2.54 11.80 0.52
N PRO A 98 2.56 13.11 0.24
CA PRO A 98 3.72 13.75 -0.40
C PRO A 98 4.93 13.91 0.55
N GLY A 99 4.70 13.79 1.85
CA GLY A 99 5.76 13.77 2.87
C GLY A 99 6.16 12.36 3.28
N SER A 100 7.06 12.28 4.27
CA SER A 100 7.45 10.99 4.86
C SER A 100 6.28 10.32 5.60
N PHE A 101 6.13 9.02 5.43
CA PHE A 101 5.18 8.19 6.18
C PHE A 101 5.93 7.15 7.02
N THR A 102 5.96 7.37 8.34
CA THR A 102 6.65 6.48 9.29
C THR A 102 5.67 5.51 9.93
N VAL A 103 5.93 4.21 9.82
CA VAL A 103 5.10 3.14 10.41
C VAL A 103 5.96 2.30 11.37
N SER A 104 5.50 2.14 12.61
CA SER A 104 6.08 1.21 13.58
C SER A 104 5.35 -0.15 13.53
N GLY A 105 6.09 -1.23 13.80
CA GLY A 105 5.56 -2.59 13.69
C GLY A 105 5.62 -3.15 12.25
N THR A 106 4.87 -4.22 12.00
CA THR A 106 4.95 -4.99 10.76
C THR A 106 4.33 -4.25 9.57
N LYS A 107 5.09 -4.14 8.47
CA LYS A 107 4.64 -3.55 7.21
C LYS A 107 4.33 -4.68 6.24
N ASN A 108 3.06 -5.09 6.17
CA ASN A 108 2.62 -6.10 5.22
C ASN A 108 1.60 -5.54 4.24
N PHE A 109 1.65 -6.00 2.99
CA PHE A 109 0.51 -5.91 2.08
C PHE A 109 -0.13 -7.28 1.91
N GLU A 110 -1.46 -7.31 1.83
CA GLU A 110 -2.24 -8.54 1.69
C GLU A 110 -2.99 -8.57 0.37
N ILE A 111 -2.82 -9.66 -0.39
CA ILE A 111 -3.54 -9.91 -1.65
C ILE A 111 -4.36 -11.20 -1.56
N PRO A 112 -5.46 -11.35 -2.33
CA PRO A 112 -6.10 -12.65 -2.51
C PRO A 112 -5.08 -13.69 -2.99
N HIS A 113 -5.21 -14.94 -2.55
CA HIS A 113 -4.33 -15.99 -3.04
C HIS A 113 -4.57 -16.21 -4.56
N PRO A 114 -3.54 -16.21 -5.43
CA PRO A 114 -3.73 -16.25 -6.89
C PRO A 114 -4.32 -17.57 -7.41
N HIS A 115 -4.16 -18.66 -6.64
CA HIS A 115 -4.76 -19.96 -6.94
C HIS A 115 -6.31 -19.90 -6.90
N PRO A 116 -7.02 -20.37 -7.95
CA PRO A 116 -8.48 -20.27 -8.05
C PRO A 116 -9.24 -20.80 -6.83
N ASP A 117 -8.84 -21.97 -6.32
CA ASP A 117 -9.51 -22.62 -5.17
C ASP A 117 -9.24 -21.93 -3.82
N LYS A 118 -8.28 -21.01 -3.77
CA LYS A 118 -7.85 -20.35 -2.52
C LYS A 118 -8.12 -18.84 -2.53
N LYS A 119 -8.43 -18.25 -3.67
CA LYS A 119 -8.58 -16.80 -3.83
C LYS A 119 -9.63 -16.18 -2.91
N ASP A 120 -10.69 -16.93 -2.61
CA ASP A 120 -11.83 -16.46 -1.79
C ASP A 120 -11.69 -16.85 -0.30
N THR A 121 -10.76 -17.75 0.04
CA THR A 121 -10.62 -18.31 1.40
C THR A 121 -9.30 -17.95 2.08
N HIS A 122 -8.27 -17.61 1.31
CA HIS A 122 -6.92 -17.34 1.81
C HIS A 122 -6.39 -16.00 1.29
N ARG A 123 -5.56 -15.37 2.12
CA ARG A 123 -4.80 -14.16 1.78
C ARG A 123 -3.32 -14.48 1.82
N LEU A 124 -2.58 -13.93 0.86
CA LEU A 124 -1.12 -13.89 0.94
C LEU A 124 -0.70 -12.59 1.63
N ARG A 125 0.08 -12.72 2.69
CA ARG A 125 0.68 -11.61 3.43
C ARG A 125 2.14 -11.51 3.03
N HIS A 126 2.50 -10.40 2.41
CA HIS A 126 3.87 -10.12 2.00
C HIS A 126 4.45 -9.05 2.92
N ALA A 127 5.54 -9.36 3.60
CA ALA A 127 6.29 -8.36 4.35
C ALA A 127 7.04 -7.45 3.37
N ALA A 128 7.04 -6.15 3.65
CA ALA A 128 7.99 -5.23 3.05
C ALA A 128 9.41 -5.65 3.48
N VAL A 129 10.35 -5.62 2.54
CA VAL A 129 11.77 -5.76 2.88
C VAL A 129 12.20 -4.43 3.52
N GLU A 130 12.58 -4.50 4.79
CA GLU A 130 13.11 -3.36 5.54
C GLU A 130 14.64 -3.47 5.54
N SER A 131 15.31 -2.67 4.73
CA SER A 131 16.76 -2.55 4.74
C SER A 131 17.23 -1.53 5.77
N PRO A 132 18.42 -1.71 6.38
CA PRO A 132 19.02 -0.72 7.27
C PRO A 132 19.49 0.55 6.52
N THR A 133 19.59 0.47 5.20
CA THR A 133 20.08 1.52 4.31
C THR A 133 19.04 1.89 3.26
N ALA A 134 18.93 3.18 2.94
CA ALA A 134 18.23 3.61 1.74
C ALA A 134 19.05 3.16 0.52
N GLY A 135 18.38 2.60 -0.47
CA GLY A 135 19.04 2.07 -1.65
C GLY A 135 18.47 0.74 -2.04
N ASP A 136 18.51 -0.27 -1.16
CA ASP A 136 18.38 -1.72 -1.37
C ASP A 136 17.20 -2.22 -2.25
N THR A 137 17.10 -1.76 -3.49
CA THR A 137 16.09 -2.15 -4.45
C THR A 137 16.57 -3.39 -5.22
N LEU A 138 15.65 -4.31 -5.47
CA LEU A 138 15.95 -5.61 -6.06
C LEU A 138 15.68 -5.58 -7.56
N TYR A 139 16.73 -5.72 -8.39
CA TYR A 139 16.58 -5.88 -9.84
C TYR A 139 17.03 -7.26 -10.27
N ARG A 140 16.19 -7.94 -11.06
CA ARG A 140 16.47 -9.29 -11.56
C ARG A 140 16.57 -9.25 -13.07
N TYR A 141 17.68 -9.74 -13.60
CA TYR A 141 17.92 -9.82 -15.03
C TYR A 141 18.32 -11.23 -15.46
N THR A 142 18.14 -11.48 -16.76
CA THR A 142 18.73 -12.61 -17.47
C THR A 142 19.59 -12.03 -18.58
N ILE A 143 20.82 -12.51 -18.72
CA ILE A 143 21.75 -12.13 -19.78
C ILE A 143 22.25 -13.38 -20.49
N GLU A 144 22.77 -13.20 -21.70
CA GLU A 144 23.38 -14.28 -22.48
C GLU A 144 24.78 -13.84 -22.93
N ALA A 145 25.80 -14.64 -22.61
CA ALA A 145 27.13 -14.54 -23.17
C ALA A 145 27.21 -15.48 -24.39
N VAL A 146 27.51 -14.94 -25.57
CA VAL A 146 27.59 -15.71 -26.83
C VAL A 146 28.94 -16.38 -27.02
N ARG A 147 29.94 -16.06 -26.18
CA ARG A 147 31.28 -16.66 -26.19
C ARG A 147 31.91 -16.63 -24.80
N ASP A 148 32.91 -17.49 -24.60
CA ASP A 148 33.68 -17.54 -23.37
C ASP A 148 34.42 -16.23 -23.10
N ASN A 149 34.54 -15.87 -21.82
CA ASN A 149 35.16 -14.63 -21.34
C ASN A 149 34.51 -13.33 -21.84
N GLU A 150 33.24 -13.37 -22.22
CA GLU A 150 32.50 -12.19 -22.65
C GLU A 150 32.03 -11.33 -21.46
N THR A 151 32.15 -10.01 -21.61
CA THR A 151 31.48 -9.04 -20.74
C THR A 151 30.21 -8.55 -21.42
N VAL A 152 29.06 -8.97 -20.90
CA VAL A 152 27.75 -8.49 -21.35
C VAL A 152 27.43 -7.19 -20.62
N LYS A 153 26.90 -6.21 -21.37
CA LYS A 153 26.61 -4.87 -20.88
C LYS A 153 25.12 -4.56 -21.05
N MET A 154 24.53 -3.95 -20.03
CA MET A 154 23.14 -3.55 -20.01
C MET A 154 23.01 -2.19 -19.33
N LEU A 155 22.34 -1.24 -19.97
CA LEU A 155 21.95 0.00 -19.32
C LEU A 155 20.91 -0.31 -18.24
N LEU A 156 21.17 0.17 -17.03
CA LEU A 156 20.15 0.23 -15.99
C LEU A 156 19.21 1.41 -16.28
N PRO A 157 18.00 1.44 -15.69
CA PRO A 157 17.14 2.61 -15.78
C PRO A 157 17.90 3.88 -15.36
N ASP A 158 17.69 4.99 -16.07
CA ASP A 158 18.40 6.25 -15.85
C ASP A 158 18.31 6.78 -14.41
N TYR A 159 17.22 6.44 -13.71
CA TYR A 159 16.99 6.78 -12.32
C TYR A 159 17.78 5.93 -11.31
N PHE A 160 18.33 4.78 -11.72
CA PHE A 160 18.97 3.80 -10.83
C PHE A 160 20.05 4.46 -9.96
N GLN A 161 20.93 5.24 -10.58
CA GLN A 161 22.05 5.91 -9.90
C GLN A 161 21.61 6.96 -8.85
N TYR A 162 20.38 7.47 -8.94
CA TYR A 162 19.85 8.46 -7.99
C TYR A 162 19.13 7.80 -6.82
N LEU A 163 18.63 6.57 -7.02
CA LEU A 163 17.90 5.82 -6.02
C LEU A 163 18.85 4.95 -5.17
N ASN A 164 19.85 4.38 -5.82
CA ASN A 164 20.62 3.25 -5.30
C ASN A 164 22.03 3.62 -4.87
N LYS A 165 22.55 2.95 -3.85
CA LYS A 165 23.87 3.15 -3.26
C LYS A 165 24.46 1.82 -2.82
N ASN A 166 25.79 1.70 -2.81
CA ASN A 166 26.50 0.49 -2.36
C ASN A 166 26.02 -0.77 -3.11
N VAL A 167 26.08 -0.71 -4.44
CA VAL A 167 25.51 -1.73 -5.31
C VAL A 167 26.33 -3.03 -5.25
N ASP A 168 25.64 -4.13 -4.95
CA ASP A 168 26.13 -5.50 -5.05
C ASP A 168 25.47 -6.24 -6.22
N VAL A 169 26.24 -7.10 -6.88
CA VAL A 169 25.76 -7.92 -8.01
C VAL A 169 26.08 -9.38 -7.79
N TRP A 170 25.06 -10.23 -7.76
CA TRP A 170 25.20 -11.69 -7.74
C TRP A 170 24.85 -12.27 -9.10
N VAL A 171 25.72 -13.16 -9.58
CA VAL A 171 25.56 -13.78 -10.89
C VAL A 171 25.67 -15.30 -10.73
N ASN A 172 24.74 -16.04 -11.33
CA ASN A 172 24.75 -17.50 -11.35
C ASN A 172 24.51 -17.98 -12.79
N GLY A 173 25.28 -18.96 -13.26
CA GLY A 173 25.01 -19.66 -14.51
C GLY A 173 23.62 -20.31 -14.49
N HIS A 174 22.88 -20.19 -15.58
CA HIS A 174 21.55 -20.77 -15.71
C HIS A 174 21.65 -22.11 -16.43
N MET A 175 21.54 -23.21 -15.68
CA MET A 175 21.67 -24.58 -16.21
C MET A 175 23.07 -24.93 -16.73
N HIS A 176 24.10 -24.22 -16.28
CA HIS A 176 25.51 -24.57 -16.46
C HIS A 176 26.35 -24.05 -15.28
N PHE A 177 27.59 -24.55 -15.14
CA PHE A 177 28.49 -24.21 -14.03
C PHE A 177 29.39 -23.01 -14.33
N GLY A 178 28.99 -22.13 -15.25
CA GLY A 178 29.77 -20.96 -15.62
C GLY A 178 29.96 -20.02 -14.43
N ARG A 179 31.21 -19.64 -14.15
CA ARG A 179 31.51 -18.61 -13.16
C ARG A 179 31.31 -17.24 -13.81
N ALA A 180 30.86 -16.28 -13.02
CA ALA A 180 30.72 -14.90 -13.46
C ALA A 180 30.73 -13.95 -12.26
N PHE A 181 31.06 -12.69 -12.53
CA PHE A 181 30.87 -11.59 -11.59
C PHE A 181 30.25 -10.41 -12.32
N GLY A 182 29.57 -9.54 -11.57
CA GLY A 182 28.99 -8.32 -12.11
C GLY A 182 29.44 -7.11 -11.32
N ILE A 183 29.46 -5.96 -11.99
CA ILE A 183 29.65 -4.64 -11.39
C ILE A 183 28.67 -3.67 -12.04
N VAL A 184 28.37 -2.57 -11.33
CA VAL A 184 27.65 -1.44 -11.91
C VAL A 184 28.59 -0.24 -11.92
N GLU A 185 28.80 0.33 -13.11
CA GLU A 185 29.63 1.52 -13.32
C GLU A 185 28.92 2.44 -14.32
N ASP A 186 28.84 3.73 -14.02
CA ASP A 186 28.25 4.76 -14.89
C ASP A 186 26.82 4.44 -15.39
N GLY A 187 26.01 3.80 -14.53
CA GLY A 187 24.64 3.39 -14.87
C GLY A 187 24.55 2.14 -15.76
N GLU A 188 25.67 1.49 -16.04
CA GLU A 188 25.76 0.26 -16.82
C GLU A 188 26.04 -0.94 -15.91
N LEU A 189 25.18 -1.96 -15.98
CA LEU A 189 25.47 -3.30 -15.46
C LEU A 189 26.42 -3.99 -16.42
N LYS A 190 27.60 -4.38 -15.92
CA LYS A 190 28.63 -5.13 -16.65
C LYS A 190 28.80 -6.49 -16.00
N VAL A 191 28.59 -7.56 -16.74
CA VAL A 191 28.71 -8.93 -16.24
C VAL A 191 29.71 -9.70 -17.07
N THR A 192 30.80 -10.12 -16.43
CA THR A 192 31.86 -10.90 -17.07
C THR A 192 31.63 -12.37 -16.81
N CYS A 193 31.45 -13.13 -17.88
CA CYS A 193 31.10 -14.54 -17.87
C CYS A 193 32.29 -15.38 -18.33
N GLU A 194 32.70 -16.38 -17.54
CA GLU A 194 33.80 -17.26 -17.92
C GLU A 194 33.47 -18.10 -19.17
N SER A 195 32.22 -18.54 -19.30
CA SER A 195 31.75 -19.45 -20.35
C SER A 195 30.55 -18.88 -21.09
N ALA A 196 30.38 -19.21 -22.36
CA ALA A 196 29.15 -18.93 -23.10
C ALA A 196 27.94 -19.58 -22.41
N GLY A 197 26.79 -18.91 -22.45
CA GLY A 197 25.56 -19.38 -21.85
C GLY A 197 24.71 -18.27 -21.24
N GLU A 198 23.57 -18.68 -20.68
CA GLU A 198 22.63 -17.78 -20.02
C GLU A 198 22.97 -17.64 -18.53
N TYR A 199 22.91 -16.43 -17.98
CA TYR A 199 23.15 -16.16 -16.57
C TYR A 199 21.98 -15.42 -15.92
N LYS A 200 21.68 -15.76 -14.66
CA LYS A 200 20.75 -15.00 -13.81
C LYS A 200 21.53 -14.00 -12.97
N VAL A 201 21.09 -12.74 -13.02
CA VAL A 201 21.74 -11.62 -12.32
C VAL A 201 20.77 -11.02 -11.33
N LEU A 202 21.23 -10.84 -10.09
CA LEU A 202 20.57 -10.05 -9.07
C LEU A 202 21.43 -8.83 -8.78
N VAL A 203 20.85 -7.64 -8.95
CA VAL A 203 21.46 -6.37 -8.52
C VAL A 203 20.70 -5.90 -7.29
N ILE A 204 21.41 -5.64 -6.19
CA ILE A 204 20.90 -4.93 -5.02
C ILE A 204 21.72 -3.67 -4.86
N GLY A 205 21.07 -2.58 -4.55
CA GLY A 205 21.70 -1.31 -4.24
C GLY A 205 20.63 -0.25 -4.27
#